data_AF-A0A8S9QA43-F1
#
_entry.id   AF-A0A8S9QA43-F1
#
_cell.length_a   1.000
_cell.length_b   1.000
_cell.length_c   1.000
_cell.angle_alpha   90.00
_cell.angle_beta   90.00
_cell.angle_gamma   90.00
#
_symmetry.space_group_name_H-M   'P 1'
#
loop_
_entity.id
_entity.type
_entity.pdbx_description
1 polymer ?
#
loop_
_entity_poly.entity_id
_entity_poly.type
_entity_poly.pdbx_seq_one_letter_code
_entity_poly.pdbx_strand_id
1 'polypeptide(L)' 'MGIDQFEIVKYPSPLLGLSGETTMAYGSINLAIKAETVTRVTENLVVDRPASYNVIMGTPWLNPMRSIFASSFQPLTESR' A
#
# COMPACT_ATOMS: atom_id res chain seq x y z
N MET A 1 9.95 5.46 -4.20
CA MET A 1 8.74 6.26 -3.95
C MET A 1 9.03 7.74 -3.62
N GLY A 2 10.27 8.16 -3.36
CA GLY A 2 10.55 9.59 -3.11
C GLY A 2 9.90 10.14 -1.84
N ILE A 3 9.69 9.29 -0.84
CA ILE A 3 9.18 9.67 0.49
C ILE A 3 10.35 10.21 1.31
N ASP A 4 10.15 11.34 1.98
CA ASP A 4 11.10 11.86 2.96
C ASP A 4 11.02 11.05 4.26
N GLN A 5 12.17 10.62 4.77
CA GLN A 5 12.25 9.88 6.02
C GLN A 5 11.76 10.70 7.22
N PHE A 6 11.79 12.04 7.15
CA PHE A 6 11.27 12.91 8.20
C PHE A 6 9.74 12.87 8.32
N GLU A 7 9.02 12.44 7.29
CA GLU A 7 7.57 12.26 7.31
C GLU A 7 7.14 10.95 7.98
N ILE A 8 8.08 10.03 8.22
CA ILE A 8 7.82 8.73 8.80
C ILE A 8 7.92 8.81 10.32
N VAL A 9 6.82 8.54 10.99
CA VAL A 9 6.79 8.39 12.44
C VAL A 9 7.31 7.01 12.79
N LYS A 10 8.48 6.96 13.45
CA LYS A 10 9.09 5.69 13.87
C LYS A 10 8.24 5.02 14.95
N TYR A 11 7.56 3.97 14.55
CA TYR A 11 6.74 3.13 15.41
C TYR A 11 6.90 1.68 14.95
N PRO A 12 7.86 0.93 15.51
CA PRO A 12 8.12 -0.43 15.06
C PRO A 12 6.99 -1.35 15.52
N SER A 13 6.21 -1.84 14.56
CA SER A 13 5.14 -2.81 14.77
C SER A 13 5.46 -4.13 14.04
N PRO A 14 5.18 -5.30 14.64
CA PRO A 14 5.36 -6.57 13.97
C PRO A 14 4.27 -6.79 12.91
N LEU A 15 4.69 -7.26 11.75
CA LEU A 15 3.88 -7.65 10.61
C LEU A 15 4.08 -9.14 10.36
N LEU A 16 2.99 -9.90 10.35
CA LEU A 16 3.00 -11.33 10.10
C LEU A 16 2.63 -11.61 8.64
N GLY A 17 3.56 -12.19 7.89
CA GLY A 17 3.33 -12.68 6.53
C GLY A 17 2.56 -14.00 6.54
N LEU A 18 1.94 -14.33 5.41
CA LEU A 18 1.13 -15.54 5.26
C LEU A 18 1.95 -16.84 5.42
N SER A 19 3.25 -16.80 5.17
CA SER A 19 4.18 -17.92 5.39
C SER A 19 4.55 -18.12 6.88
N GLY A 20 4.07 -17.25 7.78
CA GLY A 20 4.47 -17.20 9.18
C GLY A 20 5.73 -16.35 9.44
N GLU A 21 6.36 -15.81 8.39
CA GLU A 21 7.47 -14.87 8.55
C GLU A 21 7.04 -13.59 9.25
N THR A 22 7.83 -13.12 10.21
CA THR A 22 7.55 -11.86 10.92
C THR A 22 8.54 -10.78 10.49
N THR A 23 8.03 -9.59 10.26
CA THR A 23 8.75 -8.42 9.79
C THR A 23 8.47 -7.25 10.72
N MET A 24 9.47 -6.41 10.98
CA MET A 24 9.22 -5.14 11.69
C MET A 24 8.94 -4.04 10.66
N ALA A 25 7.85 -3.31 10.84
CA ALA A 25 7.66 -2.04 10.16
C ALA A 25 8.74 -1.05 10.60
N TYR A 26 9.23 -0.24 9.67
CA TYR A 26 10.13 0.88 9.94
C TYR A 26 9.39 2.02 10.68
N GLY A 27 8.11 2.22 10.36
CA GLY A 27 7.26 3.21 11.00
C GLY A 27 5.90 3.33 10.30
N SER A 28 5.19 4.41 10.60
CA SER A 28 3.95 4.78 9.91
C SER A 28 4.05 6.14 9.23
N ILE A 29 3.27 6.31 8.17
CA ILE A 29 3.16 7.56 7.41
C ILE A 29 1.71 7.78 7.00
N ASN A 30 1.25 9.03 7.05
CA ASN A 30 -0.06 9.40 6.53
C ASN A 30 0.04 9.73 5.05
N LEU A 31 -0.52 8.87 4.19
CA LEU A 31 -0.50 9.09 2.75
C LEU A 31 -1.91 9.45 2.25
N ALA A 32 -2.00 10.53 1.48
CA ALA A 32 -3.18 10.86 0.70
C ALA A 32 -3.19 10.04 -0.59
N ILE A 33 -4.06 9.04 -0.66
CA ILE A 33 -4.14 8.13 -1.80
C ILE A 33 -5.41 8.43 -2.59
N LYS A 34 -5.22 8.74 -3.88
CA LYS A 34 -6.28 9.08 -4.82
C LYS A 34 -6.54 7.92 -5.76
N ALA A 35 -7.79 7.51 -5.89
CA ALA A 35 -8.25 6.65 -6.97
C ALA A 35 -9.50 7.25 -7.61
N GLU A 36 -9.46 7.39 -8.94
CA GLU A 36 -10.45 8.13 -9.73
C GLU A 36 -10.74 9.52 -9.13
N THR A 37 -11.92 9.68 -8.53
CA THR A 37 -12.43 10.95 -7.98
C THR A 37 -12.33 11.03 -6.45
N VAL A 38 -11.96 9.93 -5.78
CA VAL A 38 -11.92 9.87 -4.31
C VAL A 38 -10.47 9.91 -3.84
N THR A 39 -10.18 10.82 -2.92
CA THR A 39 -8.90 10.89 -2.20
C THR A 39 -9.12 10.61 -0.73
N ARG A 40 -8.33 9.71 -0.15
CA ARG A 40 -8.38 9.39 1.27
C ARG A 40 -6.99 9.43 1.86
N VAL A 41 -6.87 10.11 3.00
CA VAL A 41 -5.68 10.02 3.85
C VAL A 41 -5.79 8.74 4.67
N THR A 42 -4.74 7.94 4.71
CA THR A 42 -4.68 6.71 5.48
C THR A 42 -3.32 6.58 6.13
N GLU A 43 -3.31 6.11 7.37
CA GLU A 43 -2.08 5.71 8.04
C GLU A 43 -1.60 4.39 7.45
N ASN A 44 -0.42 4.42 6.85
CA ASN A 44 0.19 3.30 6.18
C ASN A 44 1.47 2.92 6.91
N LEU A 45 1.72 1.61 7.04
CA LEU A 45 2.98 1.10 7.57
C LEU A 45 4.05 1.11 6.49
N VAL A 46 5.24 1.56 6.86
CA VAL A 46 6.43 1.55 5.99
C VAL A 46 7.27 0.33 6.34
N VAL A 47 7.64 -0.44 5.33
CA VAL A 47 8.56 -1.57 5.46
C VAL A 47 9.77 -1.28 4.59
N ASP A 48 10.93 -1.13 5.22
CA ASP A 48 12.20 -0.86 4.52
C ASP A 48 12.84 -2.16 4.05
N ARG A 49 12.25 -2.78 3.02
CA ARG A 49 12.78 -4.00 2.39
C ARG A 49 12.60 -3.97 0.87
N PRO A 50 13.49 -4.65 0.13
CA PRO A 50 13.27 -4.89 -1.29
C PRO A 50 11.97 -5.65 -1.51
N ALA A 51 11.05 -5.08 -2.28
CA ALA A 51 9.76 -5.69 -2.59
C ALA A 51 9.37 -5.38 -4.04
N SER A 52 8.65 -6.31 -4.68
CA SER A 52 8.11 -6.14 -6.03
C SER A 52 6.96 -5.12 -6.10
N TYR A 53 6.45 -4.69 -4.95
CA TYR A 53 5.34 -3.75 -4.84
C TYR A 53 5.74 -2.54 -4.01
N ASN A 54 5.27 -1.37 -4.44
CA ASN A 54 5.53 -0.11 -3.77
C ASN A 54 4.55 0.15 -2.61
N VAL A 55 3.28 -0.25 -2.74
CA VAL A 55 2.22 -0.05 -1.72
C VAL A 55 1.31 -1.27 -1.72
N ILE A 56 0.89 -1.70 -0.52
CA ILE A 56 -0.16 -2.71 -0.33
C ILE A 56 -1.39 -2.03 0.27
N MET A 57 -2.51 -2.08 -0.45
CA MET A 57 -3.75 -1.43 -0.05
C MET A 57 -4.67 -2.43 0.64
N GLY A 58 -4.71 -2.36 1.97
CA GLY A 58 -5.53 -3.25 2.77
C GLY A 58 -7.01 -2.88 2.79
N THR A 59 -7.79 -3.72 3.46
CA THR A 59 -9.22 -3.50 3.74
C THR A 59 -9.57 -2.14 4.35
N PRO A 60 -8.75 -1.55 5.26
CA PRO A 60 -9.05 -0.23 5.82
C PRO A 60 -9.18 0.88 4.78
N TRP A 61 -8.45 0.78 3.66
CA TRP A 61 -8.60 1.72 2.54
C TRP A 61 -9.69 1.28 1.56
N LEU A 62 -9.77 -0.02 1.23
CA LEU A 62 -10.70 -0.54 0.21
C LEU A 62 -12.17 -0.44 0.63
N ASN A 63 -12.50 -0.77 1.88
CA ASN A 63 -13.90 -0.83 2.33
C ASN A 63 -14.58 0.56 2.28
N PRO A 64 -13.96 1.64 2.80
CA PRO A 64 -14.54 2.98 2.69
C PRO A 64 -14.56 3.56 1.27
N MET A 65 -13.70 3.07 0.39
CA MET A 65 -13.71 3.44 -1.04
C MET A 65 -14.86 2.77 -1.80
N ARG A 66 -15.55 1.79 -1.20
CA ARG A 66 -16.52 0.91 -1.89
C ARG A 66 -15.92 0.34 -3.18
N SER A 67 -14.63 0.03 -3.14
CA SER A 67 -13.90 -0.47 -4.30
C SER A 67 -14.49 -1.81 -4.73
N ILE A 68 -14.87 -1.91 -6.00
CA ILE A 68 -15.22 -3.18 -6.61
C ILE A 68 -13.93 -3.73 -7.24
N PHE A 69 -13.47 -4.88 -6.78
CA PHE A 69 -12.35 -5.55 -7.43
C PHE A 69 -12.85 -6.20 -8.72
N ALA A 70 -12.36 -5.71 -9.86
CA ALA A 70 -12.62 -6.31 -11.16
C ALA A 70 -11.32 -6.92 -11.69
N SER A 71 -11.31 -8.24 -11.89
CA SER A 71 -10.22 -8.93 -12.58
C SER A 71 -10.61 -9.14 -14.05
N SER A 72 -10.68 -8.06 -14.83
CA SER A 72 -10.72 -8.21 -16.28
C SER A 72 -9.29 -8.40 -16.79
N PHE A 73 -9.00 -9.58 -17.35
CA PHE A 73 -7.78 -9.80 -18.11
C PHE A 73 -7.81 -8.86 -19.31
N GLN A 74 -6.99 -7.82 -19.32
CA GLN A 74 -6.73 -7.04 -20.53
C GLN A 74 -5.60 -7.76 -21.27
N PRO A 75 -5.89 -8.54 -22.34
CA PRO A 75 -4.82 -8.99 -23.22
C PRO A 75 -4.11 -7.75 -23.76
N LEU A 76 -2.79 -7.75 -23.73
CA LEU A 76 -1.99 -6.71 -24.36
C LEU A 76 -2.34 -6.74 -25.86
N THR A 77 -3.18 -5.83 -26.32
CA THR A 77 -3.31 -5.54 -27.73
C THR A 77 -2.00 -4.88 -28.15
N GLU A 78 -1.12 -5.71 -28.72
CA GLU A 78 0.07 -5.25 -29.42
C GLU A 78 -0.39 -4.30 -30.53
N SER A 79 -0.04 -3.02 -30.39
CA SER A 79 -0.29 -2.00 -31.40
C SER A 79 0.47 -2.40 -32.66
N ARG A 80 -0.27 -2.74 -33.72
CA ARG A 80 0.27 -2.70 -35.09
C ARG A 80 0.35 -1.27 -35.58
#